data_AF-A0A6P2UUB0-F1
#
_entry.id   AF-A0A6P2UUB0-F1
#
_cell.length_a   1.000
_cell.length_b   1.000
_cell.length_c   1.000
_cell.angle_alpha   90.00
_cell.angle_beta   90.00
_cell.angle_gamma   90.00
#
_symmetry.space_group_name_H-M   'P 1'
#
loop_
_entity.id
_entity.type
_entity.pdbx_description
1 polymer ?
#
loop_
_entity_poly.entity_id
_entity_poly.type
_entity_poly.pdbx_seq_one_letter_code
_entity_poly.pdbx_strand_id
1 'polypeptide(L)'
;MNERLVVVRTMQDWVEQTLSEFDGGRKMTHASVTYRYEGGFDAESNVTYSLVYLTSSTALFSGFEAITVAGGGLQGELVLRHDGVFENGVATIEVSVVAGACAGAFSGLDAAVRIEADAGNPMKSTLMIDMRRA
;
A
#
# COMPACT_ATOMS: atom_id res chain seq x y z
N MET A 1 -5.54 -22.73 -10.84
CA MET A 1 -6.79 -21.94 -10.95
C MET A 1 -6.42 -20.53 -10.56
N ASN A 2 -6.59 -19.55 -11.44
CA ASN A 2 -6.20 -18.17 -11.17
C ASN A 2 -7.38 -17.46 -10.53
N GLU A 3 -7.15 -16.88 -9.35
CA GLU A 3 -8.16 -16.12 -8.61
C GLU A 3 -7.72 -14.66 -8.56
N ARG A 4 -8.64 -13.75 -8.88
CA ARG A 4 -8.38 -12.31 -8.82
C ARG A 4 -9.19 -11.69 -7.69
N LEU A 5 -8.51 -11.13 -6.70
CA LEU A 5 -9.13 -10.32 -5.67
C LEU A 5 -9.09 -8.86 -6.10
N VAL A 6 -10.24 -8.19 -6.01
CA VAL A 6 -10.39 -6.75 -6.25
C VAL A 6 -10.92 -6.13 -4.99
N VAL A 7 -10.18 -5.18 -4.42
CA VAL A 7 -10.49 -4.57 -3.13
C VAL A 7 -10.31 -3.06 -3.26
N VAL A 8 -11.29 -2.30 -2.80
CA VAL A 8 -11.17 -0.85 -2.71
C VAL A 8 -10.50 -0.53 -1.39
N ARG A 9 -9.46 0.30 -1.42
CA ARG A 9 -8.84 0.84 -0.21
C ARG A 9 -9.06 2.35 -0.12
N THR A 10 -9.44 2.82 1.06
CA THR A 10 -9.67 4.23 1.37
C THR A 10 -8.75 4.65 2.50
N MET A 11 -7.93 5.67 2.27
CA MET A 11 -7.07 6.27 3.29
C MET A 11 -7.93 6.93 4.37
N GLN A 12 -7.74 6.52 5.61
CA GLN A 12 -8.48 7.03 6.77
C GLN A 12 -7.68 8.11 7.49
N ASP A 13 -6.37 7.90 7.62
CA ASP A 13 -5.50 8.77 8.39
C ASP A 13 -4.08 8.79 7.83
N TRP A 14 -3.39 9.91 8.05
CA TRP A 14 -2.00 10.14 7.66
C TRP A 14 -1.29 10.90 8.78
N VAL A 15 -0.43 10.19 9.51
CA VAL A 15 0.39 10.76 10.58
C VAL A 15 1.84 10.77 10.12
N GLU A 16 2.40 11.95 9.91
CA GLU A 16 3.76 12.12 9.40
C GLU A 16 4.63 12.92 10.34
N GLN A 17 5.87 12.44 10.50
CA GLN A 17 6.91 13.06 11.30
C GLN A 17 8.14 13.37 10.44
N THR A 18 8.61 14.61 10.47
CA THR A 18 9.90 14.98 9.89
C THR A 18 11.04 14.37 10.71
N LEU A 19 11.93 13.63 10.04
CA LEU A 19 13.13 13.03 10.63
C LEU A 19 14.35 13.92 10.44
N SER A 20 14.47 14.56 9.28
CA SER A 20 15.58 15.44 8.94
C SER A 20 15.18 16.45 7.89
N GLU A 21 15.78 17.63 7.94
CA GLU A 21 15.64 18.68 6.94
C GLU A 21 16.97 18.91 6.25
N PHE A 22 16.92 19.29 4.98
CA PHE A 22 18.10 19.56 4.15
C PHE A 22 17.97 20.91 3.45
N ASP A 23 19.08 21.40 2.89
CA ASP A 23 19.09 22.62 2.09
C ASP A 23 18.10 22.55 0.91
N GLY A 24 17.49 23.71 0.64
CA GLY A 24 16.54 23.87 -0.46
C GLY A 24 15.13 23.35 -0.15
N GLY A 25 14.76 23.21 1.13
CA GLY A 25 13.41 22.81 1.55
C GLY A 25 13.12 21.31 1.39
N ARG A 26 14.14 20.51 1.15
CA ARG A 26 14.06 19.04 1.10
C ARG A 26 13.98 18.49 2.51
N LYS A 27 13.30 17.37 2.70
CA LYS A 27 13.20 16.70 4.00
C LYS A 27 13.04 15.20 3.85
N MET A 28 13.48 14.49 4.88
CA MET A 28 13.18 13.07 5.07
C MET A 28 12.13 12.94 6.17
N THR A 29 11.09 12.15 5.92
CA THR A 29 10.00 11.96 6.87
C THR A 29 9.63 10.49 6.99
N HIS A 30 8.89 10.19 8.05
CA HIS A 30 8.25 8.92 8.29
C HIS A 30 6.76 9.14 8.37
N ALA A 31 5.96 8.36 7.65
CA ALA A 31 4.51 8.41 7.72
C ALA A 31 3.92 7.06 8.11
N SER A 32 2.95 7.08 9.03
CA SER A 32 2.02 5.98 9.28
C SER A 32 0.70 6.31 8.62
N VAL A 33 0.23 5.45 7.73
CA VAL A 33 -0.99 5.68 6.95
C VAL A 33 -1.96 4.52 7.19
N THR A 34 -3.17 4.86 7.61
CA THR A 34 -4.23 3.88 7.88
C THR A 34 -5.11 3.72 6.66
N TYR A 35 -5.35 2.48 6.22
CA TYR A 35 -6.26 2.18 5.12
C TYR A 35 -7.41 1.28 5.58
N ARG A 36 -8.62 1.59 5.12
CA ARG A 36 -9.79 0.71 5.19
C ARG A 36 -9.97 0.01 3.85
N TYR A 37 -10.11 -1.31 3.89
CA TYR A 37 -10.33 -2.18 2.72
C TYR A 37 -11.77 -2.69 2.69
N GLU A 38 -12.37 -2.69 1.50
CA GLU A 38 -13.73 -3.18 1.25
C GLU A 38 -13.81 -3.94 -0.10
N GLY A 39 -14.59 -5.03 -0.14
CA GLY A 39 -14.89 -5.78 -1.36
C GLY A 39 -14.39 -7.22 -1.33
N GLY A 40 -13.37 -7.56 -2.14
CA GLY A 40 -12.80 -8.92 -2.18
C GLY A 40 -12.33 -9.44 -0.82
N PHE A 41 -11.98 -8.54 0.10
CA PHE A 41 -11.97 -8.77 1.53
C PHE A 41 -12.19 -7.45 2.27
N ASP A 42 -12.61 -7.54 3.53
CA ASP A 42 -12.74 -6.39 4.42
C ASP A 42 -11.66 -6.44 5.49
N ALA A 43 -10.86 -5.38 5.59
CA ALA A 43 -9.75 -5.29 6.55
C ALA A 43 -9.41 -3.83 6.89
N GLU A 44 -8.60 -3.63 7.90
CA GLU A 44 -7.88 -2.38 8.17
C GLU A 44 -6.39 -2.70 8.19
N SER A 45 -5.57 -1.74 7.75
CA SER A 45 -4.12 -1.87 7.78
C SER A 45 -3.46 -0.57 8.21
N ASN A 46 -2.19 -0.70 8.58
CA ASN A 46 -1.27 0.42 8.65
C ASN A 46 -0.09 0.14 7.73
N VAL A 47 0.22 1.08 6.85
CA VAL A 47 1.48 1.10 6.10
C VAL A 47 2.40 2.13 6.70
N THR A 48 3.68 1.78 6.78
CA THR A 48 4.73 2.68 7.24
C THR A 48 5.62 3.07 6.06
N TYR A 49 5.67 4.36 5.75
CA TYR A 49 6.50 4.91 4.69
C TYR A 49 7.70 5.68 5.22
N SER A 50 8.84 5.52 4.55
CA SER A 50 9.95 6.47 4.59
C SER A 50 9.89 7.32 3.33
N LEU A 51 9.86 8.64 3.49
CA LEU A 51 9.71 9.59 2.39
C LEU A 51 10.92 10.51 2.29
N VAL A 52 11.27 10.88 1.05
CA VAL A 52 12.20 11.96 0.75
C VAL A 52 11.51 12.96 -0.16
N TYR A 53 11.27 14.16 0.35
CA TYR A 53 10.75 15.29 -0.41
C TYR A 53 11.91 15.95 -1.16
N LEU A 54 11.86 15.88 -2.49
CA LEU A 54 12.85 16.49 -3.38
C LEU A 54 12.50 17.96 -3.67
N THR A 55 11.21 18.26 -3.70
CA THR A 55 10.62 19.60 -3.83
C THR A 55 9.31 19.65 -3.03
N SER A 56 8.57 20.78 -3.09
CA SER A 56 7.22 20.85 -2.53
C SER A 56 6.18 20.00 -3.26
N SER A 57 6.48 19.51 -4.47
CA SER A 57 5.54 18.77 -5.33
C SER A 57 6.06 17.41 -5.78
N THR A 58 7.26 17.01 -5.34
CA THR A 58 7.90 15.75 -5.71
C THR A 58 8.46 15.06 -4.47
N ALA A 59 8.06 13.81 -4.25
CA ALA A 59 8.59 12.96 -3.20
C ALA A 59 8.80 11.52 -3.67
N LEU A 60 9.83 10.87 -3.17
CA LEU A 60 10.04 9.43 -3.27
C LEU A 60 9.62 8.79 -1.96
N PHE A 61 8.99 7.62 -2.01
CA PHE A 61 8.59 6.91 -0.80
C PHE A 61 8.67 5.40 -0.97
N SER A 62 8.99 4.69 0.11
CA SER A 62 8.94 3.22 0.15
C SER A 62 8.51 2.76 1.53
N GLY A 63 7.90 1.57 1.60
CA GLY A 63 7.30 1.08 2.83
C GLY A 63 6.82 -0.36 2.76
N PHE A 64 6.42 -0.87 3.92
CA PHE A 64 5.77 -2.17 4.05
C PHE A 64 4.40 -2.02 4.70
N GLU A 65 3.44 -2.81 4.24
CA GLU A 65 2.07 -2.83 4.73
C GLU A 65 1.72 -4.26 5.15
N ALA A 66 1.19 -4.43 6.36
CA ALA A 66 0.64 -5.69 6.82
C ALA A 66 -0.89 -5.58 6.90
N ILE A 67 -1.59 -6.51 6.24
CA ILE A 67 -3.05 -6.54 6.16
C ILE A 67 -3.52 -7.87 6.76
N THR A 68 -4.23 -7.80 7.89
CA THR A 68 -4.84 -8.97 8.53
C THR A 68 -6.28 -9.11 8.06
N VAL A 69 -6.58 -10.22 7.37
CA VAL A 69 -7.93 -10.56 6.92
C VAL A 69 -8.47 -11.71 7.78
N ALA A 70 -9.68 -11.54 8.32
CA ALA A 70 -10.30 -12.52 9.22
C ALA A 70 -11.82 -12.67 9.02
N GLY A 71 -12.31 -12.52 7.77
CA GLY A 71 -13.73 -12.50 7.46
C GLY A 71 -14.07 -12.96 6.04
N GLY A 72 -15.33 -13.27 5.78
CA GLY A 72 -15.80 -13.62 4.43
C GLY A 72 -15.24 -14.94 3.87
N GLY A 73 -14.79 -15.86 4.72
CA GLY A 73 -14.16 -17.12 4.30
C GLY A 73 -12.71 -17.00 3.83
N LEU A 74 -12.16 -15.78 3.82
CA LEU A 74 -10.74 -15.51 3.56
C LEU A 74 -10.07 -15.15 4.90
N GLN A 75 -9.05 -15.90 5.29
CA GLN A 75 -8.31 -15.65 6.53
C GLN A 75 -6.82 -15.77 6.30
N GLY A 76 -6.06 -14.74 6.68
CA GLY A 76 -4.62 -14.73 6.53
C GLY A 76 -4.00 -13.35 6.72
N GLU A 77 -2.69 -13.32 6.57
CA GLU A 77 -1.89 -12.09 6.61
C GLU A 77 -1.27 -11.86 5.24
N LEU A 78 -1.54 -10.71 4.65
CA LEU A 78 -0.93 -10.27 3.41
C LEU A 78 0.08 -9.17 3.75
N VAL A 79 1.32 -9.33 3.28
CA VAL A 79 2.38 -8.34 3.47
C VAL A 79 2.80 -7.81 2.11
N LEU A 80 2.69 -6.50 1.93
CA LEU A 80 3.02 -5.80 0.70
C LEU A 80 4.25 -4.92 0.90
N ARG A 81 5.09 -4.84 -0.13
CA ARG A 81 6.14 -3.85 -0.27
C ARG A 81 5.69 -2.80 -1.28
N HIS A 82 5.93 -1.54 -0.94
CA HIS A 82 5.62 -0.38 -1.75
C HIS A 82 6.90 0.36 -2.10
N ASP A 83 6.98 0.82 -3.35
CA ASP A 83 8.00 1.74 -3.84
C ASP A 83 7.29 2.73 -4.77
N GLY A 84 7.41 4.03 -4.52
CA GLY A 84 6.54 5.00 -5.13
C GLY A 84 7.15 6.38 -5.31
N VAL A 85 6.55 7.08 -6.26
CA VAL A 85 6.86 8.47 -6.59
C VAL A 85 5.57 9.27 -6.51
N PHE A 86 5.60 10.37 -5.78
CA PHE A 86 4.60 11.41 -5.84
C PHE A 86 5.12 12.55 -6.69
N GLU A 87 4.39 12.91 -7.74
CA GLU A 87 4.74 14.03 -8.60
C GLU A 87 3.47 14.76 -9.05
N ASN A 88 3.46 16.08 -8.89
CA ASN A 88 2.37 16.96 -9.37
C ASN A 88 0.97 16.53 -8.94
N GLY A 89 0.82 16.05 -7.70
CA GLY A 89 -0.48 15.62 -7.16
C GLY A 89 -0.83 14.16 -7.42
N VAL A 90 0.01 13.41 -8.13
CA VAL A 90 -0.25 12.01 -8.50
C VAL A 90 0.79 11.11 -7.85
N ALA A 91 0.32 10.07 -7.13
CA ALA A 91 1.17 9.01 -6.61
C ALA A 91 1.16 7.81 -7.57
N THR A 92 2.33 7.39 -8.01
CA THR A 92 2.55 6.13 -8.76
C THR A 92 3.28 5.15 -7.85
N ILE A 93 2.77 3.92 -7.75
CA ILE A 93 3.26 2.92 -6.79
C ILE A 93 3.55 1.61 -7.52
N GLU A 94 4.79 1.15 -7.43
CA GLU A 94 5.14 -0.26 -7.63
C GLU A 94 4.86 -1.02 -6.34
N VAL A 95 4.10 -2.11 -6.45
CA VAL A 95 3.66 -2.92 -5.31
C VAL A 95 3.93 -4.38 -5.57
N SER A 96 4.40 -5.09 -4.55
CA SER A 96 4.69 -6.53 -4.62
C SER A 96 4.38 -7.22 -3.30
N VAL A 97 4.08 -8.53 -3.37
CA VAL A 97 3.94 -9.37 -2.19
C VAL A 97 5.32 -9.68 -1.61
N VAL A 98 5.46 -9.61 -0.29
CA VAL A 98 6.68 -10.04 0.40
C VAL A 98 6.62 -11.55 0.60
N ALA A 99 7.18 -12.29 -0.35
CA ALA A 99 7.22 -13.75 -0.32
C ALA A 99 7.83 -14.27 0.99
N GLY A 100 7.11 -15.18 1.67
CA GLY A 100 7.52 -15.74 2.97
C GLY A 100 7.06 -14.96 4.20
N ALA A 101 6.55 -13.73 4.04
CA ALA A 101 5.96 -12.97 5.16
C ALA A 101 4.43 -13.10 5.22
N CYS A 102 3.79 -13.71 4.22
CA CYS A 102 2.34 -13.92 4.18
C CYS A 102 1.93 -15.24 4.85
N ALA A 103 0.71 -15.28 5.39
CA ALA A 103 0.18 -16.42 6.12
C ALA A 103 -1.27 -16.75 5.74
N GLY A 104 -1.74 -17.94 6.14
CA GLY A 104 -3.10 -18.41 5.89
C GLY A 104 -3.42 -18.50 4.40
N ALA A 105 -4.52 -17.87 3.98
CA ALA A 105 -4.98 -17.82 2.59
C ALA A 105 -3.96 -17.18 1.62
N PHE A 106 -3.02 -16.39 2.14
CA PHE A 106 -1.96 -15.74 1.36
C PHE A 106 -0.59 -16.43 1.51
N SER A 107 -0.53 -17.57 2.21
CA SER A 107 0.72 -18.32 2.36
C SER A 107 1.20 -18.86 1.01
N GLY A 108 2.51 -18.73 0.74
CA GLY A 108 3.13 -19.18 -0.51
C GLY A 108 2.65 -18.42 -1.76
N LEU A 109 2.06 -17.24 -1.58
CA LEU A 109 1.51 -16.46 -2.67
C LEU A 109 2.60 -15.86 -3.57
N ASP A 110 2.58 -16.24 -4.85
CA ASP A 110 3.19 -15.48 -5.93
C ASP A 110 2.06 -14.76 -6.67
N ALA A 111 1.98 -13.45 -6.53
CA ALA A 111 0.89 -12.67 -7.10
C ALA A 111 1.40 -11.42 -7.81
N ALA A 112 0.75 -11.11 -8.93
CA ALA A 112 0.84 -9.77 -9.49
C ALA A 112 -0.11 -8.87 -8.71
N VAL A 113 0.42 -7.76 -8.18
CA VAL A 113 -0.34 -6.77 -7.44
C VAL A 113 -0.33 -5.46 -8.21
N ARG A 114 -1.48 -4.78 -8.27
CA ARG A 114 -1.62 -3.45 -8.88
C ARG A 114 -2.47 -2.55 -8.02
N ILE A 115 -2.12 -1.27 -7.98
CA ILE A 115 -2.89 -0.22 -7.32
C ILE A 115 -3.25 0.82 -8.37
N GLU A 116 -4.54 1.16 -8.46
CA GLU A 116 -5.04 2.21 -9.34
C GLU A 116 -5.74 3.28 -8.51
N ALA A 117 -5.31 4.53 -8.62
CA ALA A 117 -5.95 5.65 -7.94
C ALA A 117 -7.37 5.89 -8.49
N ASP A 118 -8.30 6.26 -7.61
CA ASP A 118 -9.64 6.66 -8.03
C ASP A 118 -9.62 8.07 -8.62
N ALA A 119 -10.26 8.25 -9.79
CA ALA A 119 -10.26 9.52 -10.50
C ALA A 119 -11.09 10.63 -9.82
N GLY A 120 -12.07 10.24 -8.99
CA GLY A 120 -12.99 11.15 -8.31
C GLY A 120 -12.66 11.37 -6.83
N ASN A 121 -11.80 10.53 -6.24
CA ASN A 121 -11.46 10.61 -4.83
C ASN A 121 -9.97 10.28 -4.60
N PRO A 122 -9.13 11.29 -4.27
CA PRO A 122 -7.70 11.10 -4.07
C PRO A 122 -7.35 10.23 -2.85
N MET A 123 -8.30 9.99 -1.96
CA MET A 123 -8.13 9.10 -0.80
C MET A 123 -8.44 7.64 -1.14
N LYS A 124 -9.01 7.35 -2.32
CA LYS A 124 -9.42 6.02 -2.74
C LYS A 124 -8.53 5.46 -3.84
N SER A 125 -8.31 4.15 -3.78
CA SER A 125 -7.65 3.40 -4.84
C SER A 125 -8.16 1.95 -4.87
N THR A 126 -8.02 1.29 -6.01
CA THR A 126 -8.37 -0.13 -6.17
C THR A 126 -7.09 -0.96 -6.14
N LEU A 127 -7.02 -1.90 -5.21
CA LEU A 127 -5.99 -2.93 -5.13
C LEU A 127 -6.48 -4.19 -5.86
N MET A 128 -5.66 -4.68 -6.79
CA MET A 128 -5.94 -5.87 -7.58
C MET A 128 -4.83 -6.88 -7.36
N ILE A 129 -5.20 -8.08 -6.92
CA ILE A 129 -4.27 -9.16 -6.59
C ILE A 129 -4.63 -10.36 -7.47
N ASP A 130 -3.79 -10.64 -8.46
CA ASP A 130 -3.91 -11.83 -9.29
C ASP A 130 -3.14 -12.97 -8.62
N MET A 131 -3.85 -13.78 -7.84
CA MET A 131 -3.29 -14.89 -7.08
C MET A 131 -2.91 -16.03 -8.01
N ARG A 132 -1.63 -16.41 -8.01
CA ARG A 132 -1.13 -17.62 -8.67
C ARG A 132 -0.63 -18.54 -7.56
N ARG A 133 -1.14 -19.77 -7.57
CA ARG A 133 -0.57 -20.83 -6.72
C ARG A 133 0.49 -21.55 -7.54
N ALA A 134 1.67 -21.68 -6.95
CA ALA A 134 2.73 -22.56 -7.45
C ALA A 134 2.26 -24.02 -7.46
#